data_AF-A0A9P8HUU1-F1
#
_entry.id   AF-A0A9P8HUU1-F1
#
_cell.length_a   1.000
_cell.length_b   1.000
_cell.length_c   1.000
_cell.angle_alpha   90.00
_cell.angle_beta   90.00
_cell.angle_gamma   90.00
#
_symmetry.space_group_name_H-M   'P 1'
#
loop_
_entity.id
_entity.type
_entity.pdbx_description
1 polymer ?
#
loop_
_entity_poly.entity_id
_entity_poly.type
_entity_poly.pdbx_seq_one_letter_code
_entity_poly.pdbx_strand_id
1 'polypeptide(L)'
;MDIRSFFDNLPHDLLMRAVRKHMDCKWVLLYIERWLVAPVQKEDGTIVARTKGVPQGSVVGPVLSNLYLHYAMDEWLKRKYPNCPFERFADDSVIHCRTETEAVKVKEALEARLKECGLEMHAEKTKIVYCKDSNRRGDHPYVQFDFLGYTFKPRMAQNSIRKVWFTNCLPAVSDKSMKSMREKMK
;
A
#
# COMPACT_ATOMS: atom_id res chain seq x y z
N MET A 1 -0.30 -4.58 -3.27
CA MET A 1 0.17 -3.51 -4.18
C MET A 1 1.11 -2.66 -3.38
N ASP A 2 2.28 -2.36 -3.93
CA ASP A 2 3.39 -1.71 -3.20
C ASP A 2 3.84 -0.49 -4.01
N ILE A 3 4.19 0.61 -3.32
CA ILE A 3 4.62 1.86 -3.96
C ILE A 3 6.13 2.03 -3.78
N ARG A 4 6.86 2.19 -4.88
CA ARG A 4 8.32 2.21 -4.88
C ARG A 4 8.84 3.51 -4.26
N SER A 5 9.72 3.39 -3.27
CA SER A 5 10.43 4.52 -2.64
C SER A 5 9.49 5.69 -2.30
N PHE A 6 8.33 5.36 -1.73
CA PHE A 6 7.24 6.31 -1.52
C PHE A 6 7.71 7.57 -0.77
N PHE A 7 8.43 7.38 0.34
CA PHE A 7 8.94 8.49 1.14
C PHE A 7 9.96 9.36 0.41
N ASP A 8 10.67 8.84 -0.59
CA ASP A 8 11.71 9.60 -1.30
C ASP A 8 11.15 10.38 -2.50
N ASN A 9 9.95 10.01 -2.98
CA ASN A 9 9.38 10.55 -4.21
C ASN A 9 8.17 11.48 -4.02
N LEU A 10 7.72 11.71 -2.79
CA LEU A 10 6.55 12.56 -2.51
C LEU A 10 6.69 13.99 -3.06
N PRO A 11 5.79 14.44 -3.97
CA PRO A 11 5.76 15.82 -4.42
C PRO A 11 5.30 16.75 -3.30
N HIS A 12 6.14 17.73 -2.95
CA HIS A 12 5.86 18.65 -1.83
C HIS A 12 4.64 19.54 -2.09
N ASP A 13 4.41 19.94 -3.34
CA ASP A 13 3.30 20.79 -3.72
C ASP A 13 1.95 20.09 -3.48
N LEU A 14 1.82 18.85 -3.94
CA LEU A 14 0.60 18.04 -3.77
C LEU A 14 0.39 17.67 -2.30
N LEU A 15 1.46 17.35 -1.58
CA LEU A 15 1.38 17.10 -0.14
C LEU A 15 0.91 18.34 0.62
N MET A 16 1.50 19.51 0.35
CA MET A 16 1.10 20.75 1.01
C MET A 16 -0.33 21.18 0.65
N ARG A 17 -0.81 20.88 -0.57
CA ARG A 17 -2.23 21.06 -0.92
C ARG A 17 -3.15 20.21 -0.03
N ALA A 18 -2.78 18.96 0.24
CA ALA A 18 -3.53 18.11 1.16
C ALA A 18 -3.49 18.63 2.60
N VAL A 19 -2.30 19.05 3.09
CA VAL A 19 -2.15 19.61 4.45
C VAL A 19 -2.99 20.87 4.63
N ARG A 20 -2.91 21.83 3.69
CA ARG A 20 -3.68 23.09 3.74
C ARG A 20 -5.19 22.88 3.72
N LYS A 21 -5.67 21.76 3.19
CA LYS A 21 -7.11 21.44 3.21
C LYS A 21 -7.61 21.06 4.62
N HIS A 22 -6.73 20.59 5.50
CA HIS A 22 -7.08 20.14 6.84
C HIS A 22 -6.56 21.03 7.96
N MET A 23 -5.66 21.98 7.66
CA MET A 23 -5.01 22.82 8.66
C MET A 23 -4.83 24.25 8.14
N ASP A 24 -5.38 25.20 8.90
CA ASP A 24 -5.25 26.65 8.62
C ASP A 24 -4.16 27.32 9.48
N CYS A 25 -3.58 26.59 10.45
CA CYS A 25 -2.55 27.15 11.32
C CYS A 25 -1.26 27.44 10.53
N LYS A 26 -0.98 28.72 10.29
CA LYS A 26 0.17 29.21 9.53
C LYS A 26 1.51 28.68 10.05
N TRP A 27 1.65 28.55 11.37
CA TRP A 27 2.87 28.04 11.99
C TRP A 27 3.12 26.57 11.65
N VAL A 28 2.08 25.74 11.71
CA VAL A 28 2.16 24.32 11.35
C VAL A 28 2.55 24.17 9.88
N LEU A 29 1.91 24.93 8.99
CA LEU A 29 2.22 24.93 7.56
C LEU A 29 3.69 25.33 7.30
N LEU A 30 4.15 26.40 7.94
CA LEU A 30 5.53 26.88 7.83
C LEU A 30 6.55 25.81 8.27
N TYR A 31 6.31 25.16 9.41
CA TYR A 31 7.23 24.13 9.91
C TYR A 31 7.23 22.88 9.04
N ILE A 32 6.07 22.44 8.53
CA ILE A 32 6.00 21.31 7.59
C ILE A 32 6.77 21.64 6.32
N GLU A 33 6.54 22.82 5.72
CA GLU A 33 7.25 23.24 4.50
C GLU A 33 8.77 23.27 4.71
N ARG A 34 9.24 23.91 5.78
CA ARG A 34 10.67 23.97 6.12
C ARG A 34 11.27 22.58 6.32
N TRP A 35 10.51 21.66 6.92
CA TRP A 35 11.00 20.33 7.19
C TRP A 35 11.10 19.47 5.92
N LEU A 36 10.18 19.68 4.96
CA LEU A 36 10.22 19.00 3.66
C LEU A 36 11.44 19.41 2.83
N VAL A 37 11.82 20.69 2.85
CA VAL A 37 12.95 21.24 2.08
C VAL A 37 14.29 21.17 2.81
N ALA A 38 14.31 20.76 4.08
CA ALA A 38 15.53 20.68 4.87
C ALA A 38 16.56 19.78 4.17
N PRO A 39 17.78 20.28 3.92
CA PRO A 39 18.80 19.50 3.23
C PRO A 39 19.32 18.38 4.12
N VAL A 40 19.83 17.32 3.49
CA VAL A 40 20.45 16.19 4.20
C VAL A 40 21.96 16.30 4.04
N GLN A 41 22.68 16.16 5.15
CA GLN A 41 24.12 16.00 5.14
C GLN A 41 24.44 14.50 5.11
N LYS A 42 25.22 14.09 4.11
CA LYS A 42 25.74 12.73 3.99
C LYS A 42 26.93 12.52 4.93
N GLU A 43 27.29 11.26 5.16
CA GLU A 43 28.44 10.89 6.00
C GLU A 43 29.77 11.48 5.51
N ASP A 44 29.90 11.72 4.20
CA ASP A 44 31.05 12.37 3.57
C ASP A 44 31.08 13.90 3.74
N GLY A 45 30.10 14.47 4.47
CA GLY A 45 29.95 15.90 4.70
C GLY A 45 29.18 16.65 3.60
N THR A 46 28.81 16.00 2.50
CA THR A 46 28.09 16.63 1.38
C THR A 46 26.67 17.00 1.77
N ILE A 47 26.29 18.26 1.54
CA ILE A 47 24.93 18.75 1.75
C ILE A 47 24.15 18.62 0.44
N VAL A 48 23.05 17.85 0.47
CA VAL A 48 22.17 17.66 -0.68
C VAL A 48 20.83 18.35 -0.41
N ALA A 49 20.49 19.32 -1.26
CA ALA A 49 19.18 19.97 -1.23
C ALA A 49 18.07 18.98 -1.59
N ARG A 50 16.91 19.11 -0.95
CA ARG A 50 15.77 18.23 -1.21
C ARG A 50 14.69 18.96 -1.98
N THR A 51 14.30 18.36 -3.10
CA THR A 51 13.24 18.85 -3.97
C THR A 51 11.99 17.97 -3.92
N LYS A 52 12.07 16.78 -3.31
CA LYS A 52 10.98 15.82 -3.13
C LYS A 52 11.23 14.90 -1.94
N GLY A 53 10.18 14.23 -1.50
CA GLY A 53 10.23 13.24 -0.43
C GLY A 53 10.19 13.83 0.99
N VAL A 54 10.13 12.97 1.99
CA VAL A 54 10.11 13.29 3.42
C VAL A 54 11.35 12.69 4.08
N PRO A 55 11.97 13.33 5.09
CA PRO A 55 13.23 12.82 5.64
C PRO A 55 13.03 11.42 6.22
N GLN A 56 13.86 10.46 5.82
CA GLN A 56 13.84 9.14 6.47
C GLN A 56 14.24 9.33 7.94
N GLY A 57 13.41 8.82 8.86
CA GLY A 57 13.51 9.12 10.29
C GLY A 57 12.68 10.33 10.77
N SER A 58 11.94 10.99 9.88
CA SER A 58 10.96 12.00 10.27
C SER A 58 9.80 11.36 11.05
N VAL A 59 9.54 11.88 12.25
CA VAL A 59 8.44 11.40 13.11
C VAL A 59 7.06 11.68 12.47
N VAL A 60 6.91 12.78 11.73
CA VAL A 60 5.62 13.09 11.06
C VAL A 60 5.51 12.49 9.67
N GLY A 61 6.61 11.96 9.12
CA GLY A 61 6.64 11.39 7.79
C GLY A 61 5.55 10.35 7.56
N PRO A 62 5.34 9.37 8.46
CA PRO A 62 4.25 8.40 8.34
C PRO A 62 2.85 9.05 8.28
N VAL A 63 2.62 10.13 9.02
CA VAL A 63 1.31 10.82 9.04
C VAL A 63 1.09 11.58 7.73
N LEU A 64 2.10 12.34 7.28
CA LEU A 64 2.04 13.07 6.00
C LEU A 64 1.86 12.12 4.81
N SER A 65 2.54 10.97 4.87
CA SER A 65 2.45 9.89 3.89
C SER A 65 1.04 9.32 3.78
N ASN A 66 0.42 9.03 4.93
CA ASN A 66 -0.95 8.54 4.96
C ASN A 66 -1.95 9.59 4.48
N LEU A 67 -1.76 10.86 4.82
CA LEU A 67 -2.59 11.96 4.32
C LEU A 67 -2.47 12.09 2.79
N TYR A 68 -1.27 11.92 2.25
CA TYR A 68 -1.06 11.94 0.81
C TYR A 68 -1.81 10.80 0.10
N LEU A 69 -1.62 9.56 0.59
CA LEU A 69 -2.25 8.37 0.02
C LEU A 69 -3.77 8.39 0.16
N HIS A 70 -4.28 9.04 1.22
CA HIS A 70 -5.71 9.27 1.37
C HIS A 70 -6.31 9.97 0.15
N TYR A 71 -5.61 10.97 -0.41
CA TYR A 71 -6.07 11.70 -1.59
C TYR A 71 -5.64 11.09 -2.92
N ALA A 72 -4.41 10.58 -2.99
CA ALA A 72 -3.87 10.00 -4.22
C ALA A 72 -4.57 8.68 -4.58
N MET A 73 -4.97 7.90 -3.57
CA MET A 73 -5.52 6.55 -3.73
C MET A 73 -6.89 6.39 -3.06
N ASP A 74 -7.01 6.58 -1.74
CA ASP A 74 -8.20 6.10 -1.00
C ASP A 74 -9.49 6.80 -1.46
N GLU A 75 -9.51 8.13 -1.46
CA GLU A 75 -10.66 8.93 -1.91
C GLU A 75 -10.92 8.76 -3.41
N TRP A 76 -9.87 8.57 -4.20
CA TRP A 76 -10.01 8.36 -5.64
C TRP A 76 -10.62 6.99 -5.95
N LEU A 77 -10.16 5.93 -5.29
CA LEU A 77 -10.71 4.57 -5.40
C LEU A 77 -12.17 4.54 -4.97
N LYS A 78 -12.52 5.15 -3.83
CA LYS A 78 -13.90 5.22 -3.35
C LYS A 78 -14.83 5.89 -4.36
N ARG A 79 -14.37 6.93 -5.06
CA ARG A 79 -15.18 7.67 -6.04
C ARG A 79 -15.29 6.95 -7.37
N LYS A 80 -14.19 6.38 -7.88
CA LYS A 80 -14.14 5.79 -9.23
C LYS A 80 -14.52 4.31 -9.26
N TYR A 81 -14.24 3.58 -8.19
CA TYR A 81 -14.47 2.13 -8.06
C TYR A 81 -15.16 1.79 -6.73
N PRO A 82 -16.39 2.27 -6.48
CA PRO A 82 -17.09 2.05 -5.21
C PRO A 82 -17.39 0.57 -4.92
N ASN A 83 -17.41 -0.27 -5.96
CA ASN A 83 -17.65 -1.71 -5.84
C ASN A 83 -16.38 -2.53 -5.56
N CYS A 84 -15.21 -1.87 -5.48
CA CYS A 84 -13.94 -2.51 -5.18
C CYS A 84 -13.49 -2.13 -3.76
N PRO A 85 -13.90 -2.89 -2.73
CA PRO A 85 -13.40 -2.63 -1.38
C PRO A 85 -11.89 -2.87 -1.34
N PHE A 86 -11.20 -2.17 -0.45
CA PHE A 86 -9.76 -2.27 -0.32
C PHE A 86 -9.32 -2.10 1.14
N GLU A 87 -8.17 -2.69 1.46
CA GLU A 87 -7.44 -2.45 2.69
C GLU A 87 -6.09 -1.82 2.35
N ARG A 88 -5.69 -0.82 3.14
CA ARG A 88 -4.38 -0.18 3.01
C ARG A 88 -3.69 -0.13 4.36
N PHE A 89 -2.42 -0.48 4.37
CA PHE A 89 -1.52 -0.35 5.50
C PHE A 89 -0.23 0.32 5.02
N ALA A 90 -0.05 1.59 5.41
CA ALA A 90 1.00 2.45 4.88
C ALA A 90 0.98 2.47 3.34
N ASP A 91 2.03 1.96 2.70
CA ASP A 91 2.23 1.85 1.25
C ASP A 91 1.77 0.51 0.65
N ASP A 92 1.51 -0.51 1.48
CA ASP A 92 0.96 -1.78 1.03
C ASP A 92 -0.57 -1.74 1.02
N SER A 93 -1.18 -2.26 -0.05
CA SER A 93 -2.62 -2.27 -0.22
C SER A 93 -3.14 -3.48 -0.96
N VAL A 94 -4.33 -3.93 -0.57
CA VAL A 94 -5.08 -5.02 -1.21
C VAL A 94 -6.39 -4.45 -1.71
N ILE A 95 -6.69 -4.65 -2.99
CA ILE A 95 -7.94 -4.19 -3.61
C ILE A 95 -8.69 -5.42 -4.09
N HIS A 96 -9.92 -5.60 -3.60
CA HIS A 96 -10.77 -6.71 -3.98
C HIS A 96 -11.53 -6.38 -5.24
N CYS A 97 -11.36 -7.21 -6.26
CA CYS A 97 -12.09 -7.13 -7.51
C CYS A 97 -12.88 -8.42 -7.72
N ARG A 98 -14.05 -8.33 -8.36
CA ARG A 98 -14.91 -9.49 -8.61
C ARG A 98 -14.44 -10.31 -9.81
N THR A 99 -13.84 -9.65 -10.80
CA THR A 99 -13.39 -10.27 -12.05
C THR A 99 -11.95 -9.86 -12.38
N GLU A 100 -11.25 -10.70 -13.15
CA GLU A 100 -9.90 -10.39 -13.61
C GLU A 100 -9.86 -9.15 -14.50
N THR A 101 -10.84 -8.98 -15.39
CA THR A 101 -10.93 -7.81 -16.26
C THR A 101 -11.14 -6.50 -15.48
N GLU A 102 -11.90 -6.55 -14.37
CA GLU A 102 -12.02 -5.43 -13.44
C GLU A 102 -10.70 -5.16 -12.71
N ALA A 103 -10.00 -6.21 -12.25
CA ALA A 103 -8.71 -6.08 -11.59
C ALA A 103 -7.65 -5.43 -12.50
N VAL A 104 -7.58 -5.85 -13.77
CA VAL A 104 -6.66 -5.26 -14.76
C VAL A 104 -6.99 -3.78 -14.99
N LYS A 105 -8.27 -3.45 -15.20
CA LYS A 105 -8.71 -2.06 -15.39
C LYS A 105 -8.42 -1.16 -14.20
N VAL A 106 -8.67 -1.65 -12.98
CA VAL A 106 -8.38 -0.92 -11.74
C VAL A 106 -6.88 -0.71 -11.59
N LYS A 107 -6.06 -1.75 -11.84
CA LYS A 107 -4.60 -1.66 -11.79
C LYS A 107 -4.06 -0.60 -12.74
N GLU A 108 -4.44 -0.64 -14.02
CA GLU A 108 -3.98 0.32 -15.03
C GLU A 108 -4.40 1.75 -14.69
N ALA A 109 -5.65 1.94 -14.26
CA ALA A 109 -6.15 3.24 -13.88
C ALA A 109 -5.47 3.80 -12.63
N LEU A 110 -5.18 2.95 -11.65
CA LEU A 110 -4.49 3.34 -10.43
C LEU A 110 -3.02 3.66 -10.71
N GLU A 111 -2.38 2.91 -11.59
CA GLU A 111 -1.01 3.17 -12.06
C GLU A 111 -0.91 4.55 -12.74
N ALA A 112 -1.84 4.85 -13.65
CA ALA A 112 -1.94 6.17 -14.28
C ALA A 112 -2.15 7.28 -13.24
N ARG A 113 -3.07 7.05 -12.28
CA ARG A 113 -3.37 8.02 -11.22
C ARG A 113 -2.17 8.28 -10.30
N LEU A 114 -1.46 7.24 -9.90
CA LEU A 114 -0.26 7.38 -9.08
C LEU A 114 0.82 8.16 -9.83
N LYS A 115 0.99 7.89 -11.13
CA LYS A 115 1.94 8.61 -11.98
C LYS A 115 1.62 10.11 -12.07
N GLU A 116 0.35 10.48 -12.22
CA GLU A 116 -0.10 11.89 -12.13
C GLU A 116 0.24 12.51 -10.77
N CYS A 117 0.21 11.71 -9.71
CA CYS A 117 0.58 12.11 -8.35
C CYS A 117 2.08 11.96 -8.07
N GLY A 118 2.93 11.79 -9.10
CA GLY A 118 4.39 11.66 -8.92
C GLY A 118 4.85 10.41 -8.17
N LEU A 119 4.00 9.39 -8.08
CA LEU A 119 4.32 8.11 -7.45
C LEU A 119 4.49 7.00 -8.50
N GLU A 120 5.34 6.03 -8.19
CA GLU A 120 5.58 4.86 -9.03
C GLU A 120 5.11 3.58 -8.34
N MET A 121 4.29 2.80 -9.03
CA MET A 121 3.85 1.49 -8.56
C MET A 121 4.97 0.45 -8.75
N HIS A 122 5.18 -0.40 -7.75
CA HIS A 122 6.18 -1.46 -7.84
C HIS A 122 5.65 -2.62 -8.69
N ALA A 123 6.03 -2.65 -9.97
CA ALA A 123 5.53 -3.64 -10.94
C ALA A 123 5.79 -5.09 -10.51
N GLU A 124 6.97 -5.40 -9.97
CA GLU A 124 7.32 -6.78 -9.59
C GLU A 124 6.58 -7.31 -8.35
N LYS A 125 6.25 -6.42 -7.41
CA LYS A 125 5.52 -6.77 -6.19
C LYS A 125 4.01 -6.73 -6.37
N THR A 126 3.53 -5.89 -7.30
CA THR A 126 2.10 -5.73 -7.55
C THR A 126 1.61 -6.80 -8.51
N LYS A 127 0.81 -7.73 -7.99
CA LYS A 127 0.28 -8.87 -8.75
C LYS A 127 -1.24 -8.94 -8.61
N ILE A 128 -1.90 -9.41 -9.67
CA ILE A 128 -3.31 -9.80 -9.59
C ILE A 128 -3.33 -11.25 -9.12
N VAL A 129 -3.99 -11.50 -7.99
CA VAL A 129 -4.01 -12.82 -7.35
C VAL A 129 -5.42 -13.36 -7.32
N TYR A 130 -5.59 -14.57 -7.84
CA TYR A 130 -6.87 -15.25 -7.88
C TYR A 130 -7.14 -15.97 -6.56
N CYS A 131 -8.10 -15.47 -5.80
CA CYS A 131 -8.55 -16.15 -4.59
C CYS A 131 -9.45 -17.35 -4.96
N LYS A 132 -8.83 -18.54 -5.00
CA LYS A 132 -9.50 -19.81 -5.30
C LYS A 132 -10.40 -20.24 -4.13
N ASP A 133 -11.60 -20.69 -4.45
CA ASP A 133 -12.62 -21.22 -3.54
C ASP A 133 -13.24 -22.47 -4.18
N SER A 134 -13.93 -23.30 -3.41
CA SER A 134 -14.79 -24.42 -3.82
C SER A 134 -15.69 -24.12 -5.03
N ASN A 135 -16.22 -22.90 -5.14
CA ASN A 135 -17.05 -22.44 -6.26
C ASN A 135 -16.25 -21.84 -7.43
N ARG A 136 -14.95 -21.61 -7.25
CA ARG A 136 -14.06 -20.88 -8.16
C ARG A 136 -12.90 -21.80 -8.57
N ARG A 137 -13.12 -22.61 -9.59
CA ARG A 137 -12.17 -23.64 -10.07
C ARG A 137 -11.19 -23.17 -11.15
N GLY A 138 -11.17 -21.87 -11.45
CA GLY A 138 -10.23 -21.29 -12.42
C GLY A 138 -8.79 -21.61 -12.05
N ASP A 139 -7.96 -21.87 -13.07
CA ASP A 139 -6.53 -22.03 -12.89
C ASP A 139 -5.84 -20.73 -13.27
N HIS A 140 -5.06 -20.18 -12.34
CA HIS A 140 -4.40 -18.90 -12.49
C HIS A 140 -2.97 -19.02 -11.93
N PRO A 141 -2.00 -18.32 -12.51
CA PRO A 141 -0.59 -18.44 -12.12
C PRO A 141 -0.32 -17.96 -10.69
N TYR A 142 -1.13 -17.05 -10.16
CA TYR A 142 -1.01 -16.54 -8.79
C TYR A 142 -2.29 -16.81 -8.00
N VAL A 143 -2.21 -17.71 -7.03
CA VAL A 143 -3.34 -18.09 -6.15
C VAL A 143 -3.09 -17.80 -4.67
N GLN A 144 -1.91 -17.29 -4.35
CA GLN A 144 -1.52 -16.94 -2.98
C GLN A 144 -0.84 -15.58 -2.93
N PHE A 145 -1.00 -14.88 -1.82
CA PHE A 145 -0.32 -13.61 -1.57
C PHE A 145 -0.01 -13.45 -0.09
N ASP A 146 1.03 -12.68 0.19
CA ASP A 146 1.39 -12.29 1.55
C ASP A 146 0.89 -10.87 1.81
N PHE A 147 0.27 -10.65 2.97
CA PHE A 147 -0.14 -9.34 3.44
C PHE A 147 0.05 -9.26 4.95
N LEU A 148 0.80 -8.25 5.41
CA LEU A 148 1.08 -8.00 6.84
C LEU A 148 1.57 -9.23 7.63
N GLY A 149 2.42 -10.05 7.01
CA GLY A 149 3.01 -11.23 7.65
C GLY A 149 2.11 -12.46 7.64
N TYR A 150 0.94 -12.40 6.99
CA TYR A 150 0.06 -13.53 6.74
C TYR A 150 0.08 -13.92 5.26
N THR A 151 0.15 -15.22 4.97
CA THR A 151 -0.06 -15.76 3.63
C THR A 151 -1.50 -16.20 3.48
N PHE A 152 -2.21 -15.62 2.52
CA PHE A 152 -3.52 -16.05 2.08
C PHE A 152 -3.35 -17.07 0.97
N LYS A 153 -3.87 -18.28 1.18
CA LYS A 153 -3.86 -19.35 0.16
C LYS A 153 -5.10 -20.22 0.24
N PRO A 154 -5.43 -20.97 -0.83
CA PRO A 154 -6.57 -21.87 -0.82
C PRO A 154 -6.34 -22.96 0.23
N ARG A 155 -7.22 -23.03 1.23
CA ARG A 155 -7.16 -24.00 2.32
C ARG A 155 -8.55 -24.56 2.59
N MET A 156 -8.59 -25.82 3.00
CA MET A 156 -9.84 -26.42 3.45
C MET A 156 -10.21 -25.86 4.83
N ALA A 157 -11.42 -25.33 4.94
CA ALA A 157 -12.08 -25.04 6.20
C ALA A 157 -13.31 -25.92 6.36
N GLN A 158 -13.62 -26.25 7.61
CA GLN A 158 -14.86 -26.91 7.94
C GLN A 158 -15.85 -25.88 8.45
N ASN A 159 -17.06 -25.88 7.89
CA ASN A 159 -18.15 -25.13 8.47
C ASN A 159 -18.59 -25.85 9.76
N SER A 160 -18.42 -25.22 10.92
CA SER A 160 -18.73 -25.81 12.23
C SER A 160 -20.22 -26.17 12.39
N ILE A 161 -21.11 -25.48 11.69
CA ILE A 161 -22.57 -25.67 11.77
C ILE A 161 -23.02 -26.77 10.81
N ARG A 162 -22.56 -26.72 9.55
CA ARG A 162 -22.99 -27.67 8.50
C ARG A 162 -22.12 -28.93 8.42
N LYS A 163 -20.98 -28.98 9.13
CA LYS A 163 -19.94 -30.03 9.05
C LYS A 163 -19.41 -30.31 7.63
N VAL A 164 -19.66 -29.42 6.68
CA VAL A 164 -19.18 -29.52 5.30
C VAL A 164 -17.80 -28.89 5.18
N TRP A 165 -16.91 -29.58 4.46
CA TRP A 165 -15.60 -29.08 4.08
C TRP A 165 -15.71 -28.25 2.81
N PHE A 166 -15.13 -27.05 2.83
CA PHE A 166 -15.04 -26.17 1.67
C PHE A 166 -13.64 -25.56 1.59
N THR A 167 -13.16 -25.34 0.37
CA THR A 167 -11.88 -24.66 0.15
C THR A 167 -12.12 -23.17 0.12
N ASN A 168 -11.48 -22.39 0.97
CA ASN A 168 -11.55 -20.93 0.94
C ASN A 168 -10.14 -20.33 0.96
N CYS A 169 -9.99 -19.07 0.55
CA CYS A 169 -8.75 -18.34 0.67
C CYS A 169 -8.58 -17.90 2.13
N LEU A 170 -7.78 -18.64 2.91
CA LEU A 170 -7.65 -18.42 4.35
C LEU A 170 -6.25 -17.95 4.72
N PRO A 171 -6.12 -17.06 5.71
CA PRO A 171 -4.83 -16.60 6.19
C PRO A 171 -4.10 -17.70 6.94
N ALA A 172 -2.79 -17.65 6.87
CA ALA A 172 -1.87 -18.40 7.72
C ALA A 172 -0.61 -17.59 7.98
N VAL A 173 0.17 -17.95 8.98
CA VAL A 173 1.46 -17.31 9.22
C VAL A 173 2.32 -17.46 7.97
N SER A 174 2.87 -16.34 7.47
CA SER A 174 3.73 -16.38 6.29
C SER A 174 5.04 -17.11 6.58
N ASP A 175 5.62 -17.75 5.56
CA ASP A 175 6.87 -18.49 5.70
C ASP A 175 8.00 -17.58 6.20
N LYS A 176 7.99 -16.31 5.79
CA LYS A 176 8.93 -15.28 6.27
C LYS A 176 8.73 -14.96 7.75
N SER A 177 7.49 -14.76 8.19
CA SER A 177 7.17 -14.54 9.61
C SER A 177 7.50 -15.77 10.46
N MET A 178 7.25 -16.98 9.94
CA MET A 178 7.57 -18.24 10.63
C MET A 178 9.09 -18.42 10.79
N LYS A 179 9.87 -18.04 9.78
CA LYS A 179 11.34 -18.04 9.86
C LYS A 179 11.84 -17.04 10.92
N SER A 180 11.31 -15.82 10.94
CA SER A 180 11.66 -14.81 11.96
C SER A 180 11.25 -15.24 13.38
N MET A 181 10.09 -15.88 13.55
CA MET A 181 9.65 -16.43 14.84
C MET A 181 10.58 -17.55 15.31
N ARG A 182 11.02 -18.45 14.41
CA ARG A 182 11.98 -19.53 14.74
C ARG A 182 13.36 -18.99 15.10
N GLU A 183 13.80 -17.91 14.47
CA GLU A 183 15.07 -17.25 14.79
C GLU A 183 15.05 -16.57 16.17
N LYS A 184 13.90 -16.02 16.60
CA LYS A 184 13.74 -15.42 17.95
C LYS A 184 13.59 -16.43 19.10
N MET A 185 13.34 -17.70 18.78
CA MET A 185 13.23 -18.79 19.77
C MET A 185 14.56 -19.50 20.05
N LYS A 186 15.63 -19.14 19.34
CA LYS A 186 17.00 -19.56 19.63
C LYS A 186 17.72 -18.49 20.44
#